data_AF-A0A7X6Z2U2-F1
#
_entry.id   AF-A0A7X6Z2U2-F1
#
_cell.length_a   1.000
_cell.length_b   1.000
_cell.length_c   1.000
_cell.angle_alpha   90.00
_cell.angle_beta   90.00
_cell.angle_gamma   90.00
#
_symmetry.space_group_name_H-M   'P 1'
#
loop_
_entity.id
_entity.type
_entity.pdbx_description
1 polymer ?
#
loop_
_entity_poly.entity_id
_entity_poly.type
_entity_poly.pdbx_seq_one_letter_code
_entity_poly.pdbx_strand_id
1 'polypeptide(L)' 'MKIQVLGTGCDKCDKMMDRLNRLLQSGKYDFELEKVEDLVEIITQGVMTTPGLVIDGKLISQGKTYSDSKLEELVRKHL' A
#
# COMPACT_ATOMS: atom_id res chain seq x y z
N MET A 1 11.01 1.76 -6.16
CA MET A 1 10.26 1.84 -4.89
C MET A 1 9.26 0.70 -4.85
N LYS A 2 9.34 -0.20 -3.87
CA LYS A 2 8.41 -1.33 -3.74
C LYS A 2 7.27 -0.95 -2.80
N ILE A 3 6.04 -0.92 -3.30
CA ILE A 3 4.84 -0.60 -2.52
C ILE A 3 3.98 -1.84 -2.45
N GLN A 4 3.77 -2.33 -1.24
CA GLN A 4 3.01 -3.53 -0.98
C GLN A 4 1.71 -3.18 -0.25
N VAL A 5 0.58 -3.62 -0.81
CA VAL A 5 -0.73 -3.51 -0.18
C VAL A 5 -1.09 -4.86 0.41
N LEU A 6 -1.15 -4.92 1.74
CA LEU A 6 -1.36 -6.11 2.53
C LEU A 6 -2.83 -6.24 2.93
N GLY A 7 -3.55 -7.22 2.39
CA GLY A 7 -4.93 -7.42 2.79
C GLY A 7 -5.64 -8.53 2.03
N THR A 8 -6.37 -9.34 2.78
CA THR A 8 -7.13 -10.48 2.24
C THR A 8 -8.51 -10.04 1.76
N GLY A 9 -8.76 -10.07 0.44
CA GLY A 9 -10.11 -10.12 -0.13
C GLY A 9 -11.05 -8.94 0.17
N CYS A 10 -10.53 -7.72 0.22
CA CYS A 10 -11.33 -6.54 0.55
C CYS A 10 -11.41 -5.53 -0.62
N ASP A 11 -12.61 -5.09 -1.03
CA ASP A 11 -12.80 -4.04 -2.07
C ASP A 11 -11.96 -2.77 -1.79
N LYS A 12 -11.70 -2.51 -0.52
CA LYS A 12 -10.89 -1.38 -0.05
C LYS A 12 -9.41 -1.53 -0.44
N CYS A 13 -8.91 -2.75 -0.44
CA CYS A 13 -7.54 -3.13 -0.78
C CYS A 13 -7.30 -2.86 -2.29
N ASP A 14 -8.23 -3.31 -3.13
CA ASP A 14 -8.16 -3.11 -4.59
C ASP A 14 -8.29 -1.64 -4.97
N LYS A 15 -9.24 -0.91 -4.37
CA LYS A 15 -9.37 0.54 -4.57
C LYS A 15 -8.10 1.30 -4.20
N MET A 16 -7.40 0.89 -3.14
CA MET A 16 -6.15 1.51 -2.71
C MET A 16 -5.01 1.21 -3.69
N MET A 17 -4.93 -0.02 -4.19
CA MET A 17 -4.01 -0.43 -5.25
C MET A 17 -4.20 0.42 -6.51
N ASP A 18 -5.43 0.53 -7.00
CA ASP A 18 -5.79 1.34 -8.17
C ASP A 18 -5.43 2.82 -8.01
N ARG A 19 -5.67 3.39 -6.83
CA ARG A 19 -5.32 4.77 -6.51
C ARG A 19 -3.82 4.99 -6.54
N LEU A 20 -3.06 4.11 -5.89
CA LEU A 20 -1.60 4.16 -5.89
C LEU A 20 -1.04 4.06 -7.31
N ASN A 21 -1.54 3.12 -8.11
CA ASN A 21 -1.15 2.97 -9.50
C ASN A 21 -1.37 4.27 -10.30
N ARG A 22 -2.56 4.89 -10.20
CA ARG A 22 -2.85 6.16 -10.89
C ARG A 22 -1.97 7.32 -10.43
N LEU A 23 -1.74 7.44 -9.12
CA LEU A 23 -0.90 8.49 -8.54
C LEU A 23 0.54 8.37 -9.03
N LEU A 24 1.07 7.15 -9.03
CA LEU A 24 2.46 6.89 -9.36
C LEU A 24 2.74 6.91 -10.88
N GLN A 25 1.79 6.45 -11.70
CA GLN A 25 1.86 6.60 -13.16
C GLN A 25 1.96 8.07 -13.58
N SER A 26 1.24 8.96 -12.87
CA SER A 26 1.29 10.40 -13.14
C SER A 26 2.64 11.03 -12.80
N GLY A 27 3.42 10.38 -11.94
CA GLY A 27 4.65 10.91 -11.37
C GLY A 27 5.95 10.57 -12.10
N LYS A 28 5.94 9.70 -13.13
CA LYS A 28 7.15 9.14 -13.76
C LYS A 28 8.14 8.52 -12.75
N TYR A 29 7.63 7.90 -11.68
CA TYR A 29 8.47 7.20 -10.71
C TYR A 29 8.62 5.73 -11.11
N ASP A 30 9.78 5.12 -10.83
CA ASP A 30 9.95 3.67 -10.90
C ASP A 30 9.43 3.04 -9.60
N PHE A 31 8.22 2.50 -9.68
CA PHE A 31 7.56 1.82 -8.56
C PHE A 31 7.12 0.41 -8.94
N GLU A 32 7.13 -0.47 -7.96
CA GLU A 32 6.64 -1.84 -8.06
C GLU A 32 5.46 -1.95 -7.09
N LEU A 33 4.26 -2.13 -7.64
CA LEU A 33 3.04 -2.25 -6.85
C LEU A 33 2.70 -3.74 -6.70
N GLU A 34 2.75 -4.27 -5.49
CA GLU A 34 2.44 -5.67 -5.21
C GLU A 34 1.30 -5.79 -4.18
N LYS A 35 0.37 -6.72 -4.42
CA LYS A 35 -0.71 -7.01 -3.47
C LYS A 35 -0.35 -8.30 -2.74
N VAL A 36 -0.22 -8.20 -1.42
CA VAL A 36 0.06 -9.34 -0.55
C VAL A 36 -1.25 -9.78 0.09
N GLU A 37 -1.72 -10.94 -0.32
CA GLU A 37 -2.92 -11.59 0.24
C GLU A 37 -2.56 -12.78 1.13
N ASP A 38 -1.28 -13.12 1.26
CA ASP A 38 -0.81 -14.19 2.13
C ASP A 38 -0.86 -13.76 3.59
N LEU A 39 -1.69 -14.43 4.39
CA LEU A 39 -1.86 -14.13 5.81
C LEU A 39 -0.54 -14.21 6.60
N VAL A 40 0.34 -15.15 6.25
CA VAL A 40 1.64 -15.34 6.89
C VAL A 40 2.54 -14.15 6.61
N GLU A 41 2.57 -13.68 5.37
CA GLU A 41 3.36 -12.50 4.99
C GLU A 41 2.83 -11.24 5.67
N ILE A 42 1.50 -11.06 5.72
CA ILE A 42 0.84 -9.95 6.43
C ILE A 42 1.26 -9.87 7.90
N ILE A 43 1.21 -11.01 8.61
CA ILE A 43 1.61 -11.10 10.02
C ILE A 43 3.11 -10.87 10.17
N THR A 44 3.93 -11.43 9.28
CA THR A 44 5.40 -11.26 9.29
C THR A 44 5.80 -9.79 9.11
N GLN A 45 5.05 -9.04 8.31
CA GLN A 45 5.23 -7.60 8.11
C GLN A 45 4.65 -6.75 9.27
N GLY A 46 4.13 -7.38 10.32
CA GLY A 46 3.62 -6.70 11.52
C GLY A 46 2.24 -6.07 11.34
N VAL A 47 1.51 -6.42 10.27
CA VAL A 47 0.15 -5.91 10.02
C VAL A 47 -0.83 -6.74 10.85
N MET A 48 -1.33 -6.16 11.94
CA MET A 48 -2.37 -6.79 12.77
C MET A 48 -3.79 -6.48 12.28
N THR A 49 -3.94 -5.41 11.49
CA THR A 49 -5.25 -5.00 10.96
C THR A 49 -5.10 -4.63 9.49
N THR A 50 -5.82 -5.33 8.63
CA THR A 50 -5.83 -5.04 7.20
C THR A 50 -6.86 -3.94 6.89
N PRO A 51 -6.65 -3.13 5.85
CA PRO A 51 -5.52 -3.14 4.92
C PRO A 51 -4.24 -2.50 5.50
N GLY A 52 -3.10 -3.12 5.22
CA GLY A 52 -1.76 -2.64 5.51
C GLY A 52 -1.10 -2.02 4.27
N LEU A 53 -0.32 -0.97 4.47
CA LEU A 53 0.50 -0.32 3.44
C LEU A 53 1.95 -0.41 3.87
N VAL A 54 2.76 -1.07 3.06
CA VAL A 54 4.21 -1.17 3.23
C VAL A 54 4.88 -0.50 2.03
N ILE A 55 5.91 0.31 2.30
CA ILE A 55 6.74 0.94 1.27
C ILE A 55 8.19 0.60 1.59
N ASP A 56 8.89 0.00 0.63
CA ASP A 56 10.28 -0.48 0.73
C ASP A 56 10.52 -1.33 2.00
N GLY A 57 9.58 -2.24 2.31
CA GLY A 57 9.65 -3.12 3.48
C GLY A 57 9.32 -2.45 4.81
N LYS A 58 8.96 -1.17 4.81
CA LYS A 58 8.55 -0.43 6.01
C LYS A 58 7.03 -0.31 6.09
N LEU A 59 6.46 -0.74 7.22
CA LEU A 59 5.04 -0.53 7.51
C LEU A 59 4.74 0.96 7.69
N ILE A 60 3.98 1.51 6.74
CA ILE A 60 3.55 2.92 6.74
C ILE A 60 2.21 3.07 7.44
N SER A 61 1.31 2.10 7.27
CA SER A 61 0.00 2.11 7.90
C SER A 61 -0.63 0.73 7.97
N GLN A 62 -1.55 0.56 8.91
CA GLN A 62 -2.41 -0.61 9.04
C GLN A 62 -3.81 -0.21 9.52
N GLY A 63 -4.82 -0.97 9.10
CA GLY A 63 -6.21 -0.86 9.57
C GLY A 63 -6.96 0.40 9.14
N LYS A 64 -6.41 1.18 8.20
CA LYS A 64 -7.03 2.43 7.72
C LYS A 64 -7.02 2.53 6.21
N THR A 65 -8.15 2.94 5.67
CA THR A 65 -8.28 3.36 4.27
C THR A 65 -8.04 4.86 4.16
N TYR A 66 -7.05 5.26 3.36
CA TYR A 66 -6.74 6.65 3.11
C TYR A 66 -7.43 7.20 1.87
N SER A 67 -7.63 8.52 1.85
CA SER A 67 -7.99 9.25 0.64
C SER A 67 -6.80 9.36 -0.31
N ASP A 68 -7.05 9.60 -1.59
CA ASP A 68 -6.05 9.70 -2.64
C ASP A 68 -4.96 10.73 -2.28
N SER A 69 -5.36 11.92 -1.81
CA SER A 69 -4.41 12.96 -1.36
C SER A 69 -3.51 12.50 -0.22
N LYS A 70 -4.03 11.67 0.70
CA LYS A 70 -3.23 11.17 1.82
C LYS A 70 -2.29 10.05 1.41
N LEU A 71 -2.72 9.18 0.49
CA LEU A 71 -1.84 8.18 -0.13
C LEU A 71 -0.69 8.85 -0.87
N GLU A 72 -0.97 9.90 -1.65
CA GLU A 72 0.05 10.68 -2.34
C GLU A 72 1.05 11.30 -1.35
N GLU A 73 0.57 11.89 -0.25
CA GLU A 73 1.43 12.44 0.79
C GLU A 73 2.34 11.38 1.42
N LEU A 74 1.81 10.17 1.70
CA LEU A 74 2.56 9.07 2.31
C LEU A 74 3.66 8.56 1.38
N VAL A 75 3.33 8.38 0.11
CA VAL A 75 4.28 7.99 -0.94
C VAL A 75 5.34 9.07 -1.11
N ARG A 76 4.96 10.34 -1.24
CA ARG A 76 5.89 11.48 -1.37
C ARG A 76 6.85 11.63 -0.20
N LYS A 77 6.42 11.26 1.01
CA LYS A 77 7.29 11.27 2.20
C LYS A 77 8.34 10.16 2.22
N HIS A 78 8.16 9.14 1.40
CA HIS A 78 9.06 7.98 1.29
C HIS A 78 9.71 7.89 -0.10
N LEU A 79 9.61 8.97 -0.89
CA LEU A 79 10.32 9.21 -2.15
C LEU A 79 11.75 9.66 -1.89
#